data_AF-A0A3M3XQI3-F1
#
_entry.id   AF-A0A3M3XQI3-F1
#
_cell.length_a   1.000
_cell.length_b   1.000
_cell.length_c   1.000
_cell.angle_alpha   90.00
_cell.angle_beta   90.00
_cell.angle_gamma   90.00
#
_symmetry.space_group_name_H-M   'P 1'
#
loop_
_entity.id
_entity.type
_entity.pdbx_description
1 polymer ?
#
loop_
_entity_poly.entity_id
_entity_poly.type
_entity_poly.pdbx_seq_one_letter_code
_entity_poly.pdbx_strand_id
1 'polypeptide(L)'
;MDDCMKNGNVIDEAVANCRFGQLHRPAQAEPATGMVSADYMADFKANASRNSARSSKPYSVATASIREADGRNRYRAQWRVYGNTIDGDSVCENFAIRSFERRECRKAAAVNFREECREWTKRAARNRDEDSKNAQQRYCEVTANFSP
;
A
#
# COMPACT_ATOMS: atom_id res chain seq x y z
N MET A 1 40.24 39.95 27.25
CA MET A 1 39.53 38.79 27.81
C MET A 1 39.94 37.56 27.00
N ASP A 2 41.25 37.35 26.86
CA ASP A 2 41.84 36.55 25.77
C ASP A 2 42.79 35.45 26.25
N ASP A 3 42.80 35.16 27.56
CA ASP A 3 43.79 34.27 28.19
C ASP A 3 43.36 32.80 28.28
N CYS A 4 42.21 32.44 27.69
CA CYS A 4 41.66 31.06 27.72
C CYS A 4 41.74 30.32 26.39
N MET A 5 42.25 30.92 25.30
CA MET A 5 42.35 30.27 23.99
C MET A 5 43.76 29.68 23.79
N LYS A 6 43.86 28.39 23.46
CA LYS A 6 45.14 27.78 23.08
C LYS A 6 45.48 28.15 21.63
N ASN A 7 46.77 28.21 21.32
CA ASN A 7 47.25 28.47 19.96
C ASN A 7 46.91 27.28 19.05
N GLY A 8 45.87 27.46 18.24
CA GLY A 8 45.31 26.45 17.36
C GLY A 8 43.79 26.42 17.52
N ASN A 9 43.06 26.34 16.41
CA ASN A 9 41.59 26.43 16.34
C ASN A 9 40.83 25.24 16.99
N VAL A 10 41.44 24.57 17.96
CA VAL A 10 40.91 23.38 18.64
C VAL A 10 40.29 23.83 19.97
N ILE A 11 38.96 23.75 20.04
CA ILE A 11 38.21 24.04 21.26
C ILE A 11 38.08 22.75 22.05
N ASP A 12 38.99 22.54 23.01
CA ASP A 12 38.94 21.39 23.93
C ASP A 12 38.18 21.73 25.22
N GLU A 13 37.79 20.70 25.98
CA GLU A 13 37.03 20.80 27.25
C GLU A 13 37.70 21.74 28.27
N ALA A 14 39.03 21.87 28.24
CA ALA A 14 39.78 22.83 29.07
C ALA A 14 39.53 24.30 28.69
N VAL A 15 39.38 24.60 27.40
CA VAL A 15 39.06 25.94 26.90
C VAL A 15 37.61 26.30 27.26
N ALA A 16 36.70 25.32 27.15
CA ALA A 16 35.30 25.48 27.52
C ALA A 16 35.14 25.73 29.03
N ASN A 17 35.82 24.96 29.88
CA ASN A 17 35.76 25.14 31.33
C ASN A 17 36.44 26.45 31.81
N CYS A 18 37.48 26.92 31.11
CA CYS A 18 38.14 28.19 31.42
C CYS A 18 37.23 29.41 31.15
N ARG A 19 36.42 29.34 30.08
CA ARG A 19 35.48 30.42 29.73
C ARG A 19 34.15 30.37 30.49
N PHE A 20 33.64 29.17 30.73
CA PHE A 20 32.25 28.99 31.18
C PHE A 20 32.13 28.35 32.58
N GLY A 21 33.24 28.02 33.23
CA GLY A 21 33.23 27.24 34.47
C GLY A 21 32.94 25.75 34.21
N GLN A 22 32.92 24.95 35.27
CA GLN A 22 32.82 23.49 35.19
C GLN A 22 31.49 23.04 34.55
N LEU A 23 31.55 22.61 33.29
CA LEU A 23 30.38 22.13 32.57
C LEU A 23 29.95 20.77 33.14
N HIS A 24 28.69 20.68 33.57
CA HIS A 24 28.12 19.41 34.02
C HIS A 24 28.04 18.45 32.83
N ARG A 25 28.68 17.30 32.94
CA ARG A 25 28.56 16.22 31.95
C ARG A 25 27.08 15.81 31.86
N PRO A 26 26.48 15.71 30.66
CA PRO A 26 25.14 15.18 30.54
C PRO A 26 25.17 13.75 31.10
N ALA A 27 24.35 13.50 32.12
CA ALA A 27 24.09 12.15 32.59
C ALA A 27 23.64 11.31 31.39
N GLN A 28 24.15 10.08 31.30
CA GLN A 28 23.81 9.14 30.24
C GLN A 28 22.29 9.09 30.11
N ALA A 29 21.77 9.46 28.93
CA ALA A 29 20.34 9.47 28.68
C ALA A 29 19.79 8.06 28.91
N GLU A 30 18.85 7.93 29.84
CA GLU A 30 18.13 6.69 30.04
C GLU A 30 17.48 6.26 28.71
N PRO A 31 17.52 4.97 28.35
CA PRO A 31 16.91 4.51 27.12
C PRO A 31 15.42 4.83 27.17
N ALA A 32 14.94 5.61 26.21
CA ALA A 32 13.54 5.97 26.11
C ALA A 32 12.70 4.68 26.07
N THR A 33 12.03 4.36 27.19
CA THR A 33 11.02 3.31 27.25
C THR A 33 9.81 3.79 26.47
N GLY A 34 9.81 3.51 25.16
CA GLY A 34 8.68 3.82 24.28
C GLY A 34 7.39 3.26 24.87
N MET A 35 6.34 4.07 24.89
CA MET A 35 5.01 3.76 25.46
C MET A 35 4.22 2.70 24.67
N VAL A 36 4.92 1.80 24.00
CA VAL A 36 4.34 0.85 23.05
C VAL A 36 4.68 -0.54 23.54
N SER A 37 3.66 -1.37 23.75
CA SER A 37 3.87 -2.76 24.16
C SER A 37 4.69 -3.50 23.11
N ALA A 38 5.51 -4.45 23.57
CA ALA A 38 6.26 -5.34 22.69
C ALA A 38 5.33 -6.06 21.69
N ASP A 39 4.13 -6.42 22.15
CA ASP A 39 3.09 -7.06 21.33
C ASP A 39 2.59 -6.13 20.22
N TYR A 40 2.33 -4.85 20.52
CA TYR A 40 1.93 -3.89 19.50
C TYR A 40 3.04 -3.69 18.46
N MET A 41 4.31 -3.59 18.89
CA MET A 41 5.42 -3.49 17.96
C MET A 41 5.60 -4.75 17.10
N ALA A 42 5.35 -5.94 17.65
CA ALA A 42 5.39 -7.19 16.90
C ALA A 42 4.30 -7.24 15.84
N ASP A 43 3.05 -6.89 16.20
CA ASP A 43 1.93 -6.83 15.27
C ASP A 43 2.14 -5.77 14.19
N PHE A 44 2.67 -4.60 14.55
CA PHE A 44 2.99 -3.55 13.59
C PHE A 44 4.05 -4.00 12.58
N LYS A 45 5.14 -4.63 13.05
CA LYS A 45 6.20 -5.17 12.18
C LYS A 45 5.68 -6.32 11.30
N ALA A 46 4.81 -7.18 11.83
CA ALA A 46 4.18 -8.26 11.08
C ALA A 46 3.27 -7.71 9.96
N ASN A 47 2.47 -6.68 10.23
CA ASN A 47 1.65 -6.04 9.20
C ASN A 47 2.47 -5.23 8.19
N ALA A 48 3.52 -4.53 8.64
CA ALA A 48 4.41 -3.79 7.75
C ALA A 48 5.11 -4.72 6.74
N SER A 49 5.64 -5.86 7.20
CA SER A 49 6.29 -6.85 6.35
C SER A 49 5.35 -7.54 5.36
N ARG A 50 4.10 -7.83 5.74
CA ARG A 50 3.06 -8.34 4.83
C ARG A 50 2.76 -7.37 3.69
N ASN A 51 2.69 -6.08 3.99
CA ASN A 51 2.47 -5.04 2.97
C ASN A 51 3.69 -4.88 2.04
N SER A 52 4.91 -4.93 2.59
CA SER A 52 6.15 -4.87 1.79
C SER A 52 6.32 -6.08 0.88
N ALA A 53 5.98 -7.29 1.33
CA ALA A 53 6.08 -8.50 0.52
C ALA A 53 5.15 -8.48 -0.70
N ARG A 54 3.92 -7.95 -0.56
CA ARG A 54 2.99 -7.74 -1.67
C ARG A 54 3.50 -6.70 -2.68
N SER A 55 4.26 -5.71 -2.24
CA SER A 55 4.81 -4.65 -3.09
C SER A 55 5.93 -5.10 -4.03
N SER A 56 6.47 -6.31 -3.88
CA SER A 56 7.62 -6.80 -4.67
C SER A 56 7.25 -7.54 -5.96
N LYS A 57 6.00 -7.99 -6.11
CA LYS A 57 5.57 -8.72 -7.31
C LYS A 57 5.20 -7.74 -8.43
N PRO A 58 5.73 -7.90 -9.65
CA PRO A 58 5.31 -7.08 -10.77
C PRO A 58 3.81 -7.31 -11.03
N TYR A 59 3.06 -6.21 -11.16
CA TYR A 59 1.66 -6.21 -11.52
C TYR A 59 1.44 -5.32 -12.74
N SER A 60 0.38 -5.61 -13.49
CA SER A 60 -0.16 -4.68 -14.49
C SER A 60 -1.41 -4.00 -13.92
N VAL A 61 -1.75 -2.82 -14.43
CA VAL A 61 -2.99 -2.12 -14.07
C VAL A 61 -3.99 -2.30 -15.20
N ALA A 62 -5.10 -2.96 -14.91
CA ALA A 62 -6.24 -3.03 -15.81
C ALA A 62 -7.15 -1.81 -15.58
N THR A 63 -7.72 -1.29 -16.67
CA THR A 63 -8.72 -0.22 -16.62
C THR A 63 -9.97 -0.69 -17.34
N ALA A 64 -11.13 -0.48 -16.72
CA ALA A 64 -12.42 -0.77 -17.34
C ALA A 64 -13.38 0.40 -17.16
N SER A 65 -14.26 0.57 -18.13
CA SER A 65 -15.39 1.49 -18.02
C SER A 65 -16.62 0.71 -17.59
N ILE A 66 -17.04 0.85 -16.33
CA ILE A 66 -18.11 0.07 -15.71
C ILE A 66 -19.35 0.93 -15.60
N ARG A 67 -20.51 0.42 -16.03
CA ARG A 67 -21.78 1.16 -15.94
C ARG A 67 -22.22 1.32 -14.49
N GLU A 68 -22.68 2.50 -14.13
CA GLU A 68 -23.38 2.74 -12.86
C GLU A 68 -24.70 1.98 -12.84
N ALA A 69 -25.20 1.63 -11.65
CA ALA A 69 -26.43 0.85 -11.51
C ALA A 69 -27.67 1.57 -12.08
N ASP A 70 -27.68 2.90 -12.05
CA ASP A 70 -28.74 3.73 -12.64
C ASP A 70 -28.59 3.92 -14.16
N GLY A 71 -27.50 3.45 -14.74
CA GLY A 71 -27.18 3.52 -16.17
C GLY A 71 -26.84 4.93 -16.70
N ARG A 72 -26.80 5.96 -15.85
CA ARG A 72 -26.62 7.35 -16.29
C ARG A 72 -25.17 7.72 -16.57
N ASN A 73 -24.26 7.06 -15.88
CA ASN A 73 -22.84 7.37 -15.95
C ASN A 73 -21.98 6.09 -15.88
N ARG A 74 -20.66 6.23 -16.00
CA ARG A 74 -19.72 5.12 -15.97
C ARG A 74 -18.53 5.42 -15.06
N TYR A 75 -18.18 4.46 -14.21
CA TYR A 75 -16.93 4.50 -13.47
C TYR A 75 -15.76 4.11 -14.38
N ARG A 76 -14.70 4.92 -14.37
CA ARG A 76 -13.39 4.51 -14.87
C ARG A 76 -12.68 3.76 -13.75
N ALA A 77 -12.94 2.47 -13.64
CA ALA A 77 -12.39 1.61 -12.60
C ALA A 77 -10.99 1.14 -12.97
N GLN A 78 -10.11 1.06 -11.98
CA GLN A 78 -8.79 0.47 -12.11
C GLN A 78 -8.56 -0.61 -11.05
N TRP A 79 -7.75 -1.61 -11.38
CA TRP A 79 -7.27 -2.62 -10.45
C TRP A 79 -5.95 -3.21 -10.91
N ARG A 80 -5.23 -3.79 -9.95
CA ARG A 80 -3.97 -4.49 -10.15
C ARG A 80 -4.25 -5.94 -10.57
N VAL A 81 -3.40 -6.45 -11.46
CA VAL A 81 -3.44 -7.83 -11.96
C VAL A 81 -2.06 -8.45 -11.79
N TYR A 82 -1.99 -9.58 -11.09
CA TYR A 82 -0.78 -10.37 -10.89
C TYR A 82 -0.86 -11.61 -11.76
N GLY A 83 -0.12 -11.64 -12.87
CA GLY A 83 -0.23 -12.70 -13.86
C GLY A 83 -1.64 -12.77 -14.43
N ASN A 84 -2.40 -13.80 -14.05
CA ASN A 84 -3.79 -14.00 -14.46
C ASN A 84 -4.82 -13.73 -13.34
N THR A 85 -4.39 -13.24 -12.17
CA THR A 85 -5.28 -13.04 -11.01
C THR A 85 -5.51 -11.55 -10.77
N ILE A 86 -6.77 -11.15 -10.64
CA ILE A 86 -7.16 -9.78 -10.27
C ILE A 86 -7.06 -9.63 -8.75
N ASP A 87 -6.40 -8.56 -8.29
CA ASP A 87 -6.40 -8.18 -6.88
C ASP A 87 -7.72 -7.47 -6.53
N GLY A 88 -8.63 -8.19 -5.88
CA GLY A 88 -9.94 -7.68 -5.47
C GLY A 88 -9.87 -6.47 -4.53
N ASP A 89 -8.84 -6.37 -3.69
CA ASP A 89 -8.68 -5.22 -2.78
C ASP A 89 -8.35 -3.95 -3.56
N SER A 90 -7.69 -4.11 -4.71
CA SER A 90 -7.29 -3.00 -5.57
C SER A 90 -8.39 -2.42 -6.46
N VAL A 91 -9.56 -3.06 -6.52
CA VAL A 91 -10.66 -2.62 -7.36
C VAL A 91 -11.15 -1.25 -6.92
N CYS A 92 -11.13 -0.32 -7.90
CA CYS A 92 -11.48 1.09 -7.74
C CYS A 92 -10.51 1.84 -6.80
N GLU A 93 -9.24 1.43 -6.72
CA GLU A 93 -8.20 2.12 -5.93
C GLU A 93 -7.93 3.55 -6.40
N ASN A 94 -8.29 3.88 -7.65
CA ASN A 94 -8.19 5.23 -8.20
C ASN A 94 -9.19 6.24 -7.60
N PHE A 95 -10.10 5.78 -6.74
CA PHE A 95 -10.99 6.63 -5.93
C PHE A 95 -10.55 6.61 -4.46
N ALA A 96 -10.86 7.69 -3.73
CA ALA A 96 -10.49 7.82 -2.33
C ALA A 96 -11.11 6.69 -1.46
N ILE A 97 -10.34 6.16 -0.50
CA ILE A 97 -10.63 4.91 0.24
C ILE A 97 -12.04 4.89 0.89
N ARG A 98 -12.52 6.03 1.40
CA ARG A 98 -13.83 6.14 2.07
C ARG A 98 -14.86 6.92 1.25
N SER A 99 -14.62 7.09 -0.04
CA SER A 99 -15.51 7.88 -0.90
C SER A 99 -16.76 7.08 -1.30
N PHE A 100 -17.84 7.81 -1.57
CA PHE A 100 -19.08 7.23 -2.08
C PHE A 100 -18.82 6.55 -3.44
N GLU A 101 -18.06 7.20 -4.30
CA GLU A 101 -17.69 6.74 -5.64
C GLU A 101 -16.93 5.42 -5.58
N ARG A 102 -15.98 5.25 -4.65
CA ARG A 102 -15.26 3.98 -4.51
C ARG A 102 -16.19 2.84 -4.17
N ARG A 103 -17.12 3.06 -3.21
CA ARG A 103 -18.07 2.03 -2.77
C ARG A 103 -19.02 1.63 -3.90
N GLU A 104 -19.60 2.60 -4.59
CA GLU A 104 -20.52 2.31 -5.69
C GLU A 104 -19.79 1.71 -6.92
N CYS A 105 -18.56 2.16 -7.20
CA CYS A 105 -17.70 1.56 -8.21
C CYS A 105 -17.40 0.09 -7.93
N ARG A 106 -17.08 -0.27 -6.68
CA ARG A 106 -16.85 -1.67 -6.29
C ARG A 106 -18.10 -2.52 -6.44
N LYS A 107 -19.27 -2.03 -6.02
CA LYS A 107 -20.55 -2.73 -6.25
C LYS A 107 -20.83 -2.96 -7.73
N ALA A 108 -20.63 -1.94 -8.56
CA ALA A 108 -20.78 -2.05 -10.01
C ALA A 108 -19.76 -3.03 -10.62
N ALA A 109 -18.53 -3.04 -10.10
CA ALA A 109 -17.49 -3.98 -10.52
C ALA A 109 -17.84 -5.44 -10.20
N ALA A 110 -18.50 -5.71 -9.06
CA ALA A 110 -18.98 -7.06 -8.75
C ALA A 110 -19.95 -7.58 -9.83
N VAL A 111 -20.84 -6.72 -10.34
CA VAL A 111 -21.74 -7.08 -11.43
C VAL A 111 -20.96 -7.29 -12.73
N ASN A 112 -20.07 -6.36 -13.06
CA ASN A 112 -19.23 -6.45 -14.26
C ASN A 112 -18.40 -7.75 -14.29
N PHE A 113 -17.79 -8.16 -13.18
CA PHE A 113 -17.00 -9.39 -13.13
C PHE A 113 -17.85 -10.64 -13.38
N ARG A 114 -19.09 -10.68 -12.88
CA ARG A 114 -20.03 -11.79 -13.18
C ARG A 114 -20.37 -11.83 -14.67
N GLU A 115 -20.61 -10.68 -15.28
CA GLU A 115 -20.91 -10.58 -16.71
C GLU A 115 -19.70 -11.02 -17.55
N GLU A 116 -18.50 -10.54 -17.23
CA GLU A 116 -17.26 -10.95 -17.89
C GLU A 116 -16.99 -12.45 -17.71
N CYS A 117 -17.15 -13.00 -16.51
CA CYS A 117 -17.01 -14.44 -16.28
C CYS A 117 -17.96 -15.24 -17.18
N ARG A 118 -19.22 -14.80 -17.30
CA ARG A 118 -20.21 -15.45 -18.17
C ARG A 118 -19.83 -15.36 -19.65
N GLU A 119 -19.41 -14.18 -20.12
CA GLU A 119 -19.03 -13.96 -21.51
C GLU A 119 -17.76 -14.72 -21.89
N TRP A 120 -16.73 -14.69 -21.04
CA TRP A 120 -15.49 -15.43 -21.28
C TRP A 120 -15.69 -16.94 -21.18
N THR A 121 -16.60 -17.42 -20.33
CA THR A 121 -16.98 -18.84 -20.32
C THR A 121 -17.55 -19.29 -21.67
N LYS A 122 -18.44 -18.49 -22.28
CA LYS A 122 -18.97 -18.78 -23.62
C LYS A 122 -17.86 -18.74 -24.68
N ARG A 123 -16.99 -17.73 -24.63
CA ARG A 123 -15.88 -17.57 -25.58
C ARG A 123 -14.87 -18.71 -25.48
N ALA A 124 -14.49 -19.12 -24.28
CA ALA A 124 -13.58 -20.24 -24.05
C ALA A 124 -14.16 -21.55 -24.60
N ALA A 125 -15.46 -21.79 -24.42
CA ALA A 125 -16.14 -22.95 -24.99
C ALA A 125 -16.16 -22.94 -26.54
N ARG A 126 -16.31 -21.76 -27.15
CA ARG A 126 -16.37 -21.58 -28.60
C ARG A 126 -15.00 -21.64 -29.27
N ASN A 127 -14.07 -20.81 -28.81
CA ASN A 127 -12.79 -20.58 -29.48
C ASN A 127 -11.74 -21.62 -29.09
N ARG A 128 -11.84 -22.19 -27.87
CA ARG A 128 -10.93 -23.21 -27.31
C ARG A 128 -9.45 -22.81 -27.26
N ASP A 129 -9.15 -21.51 -27.35
CA ASP A 129 -7.79 -20.97 -27.20
C ASP A 129 -7.44 -20.68 -25.73
N GLU A 130 -6.14 -20.65 -25.44
CA GLU A 130 -5.61 -20.43 -24.10
C GLU A 130 -5.90 -19.02 -23.56
N ASP A 131 -5.96 -18.00 -24.41
CA ASP A 131 -6.25 -16.63 -23.97
C ASP A 131 -7.68 -16.50 -23.46
N SER A 132 -8.64 -17.12 -24.16
CA SER A 132 -10.04 -17.19 -23.73
C SER A 132 -10.19 -17.96 -22.42
N LYS A 133 -9.47 -19.08 -22.25
CA LYS A 133 -9.46 -19.84 -20.98
C LYS A 133 -8.84 -19.02 -19.84
N ASN A 134 -7.74 -18.34 -20.10
CA ASN A 134 -7.08 -17.48 -19.11
C ASN A 134 -8.00 -16.34 -18.67
N ALA A 135 -8.66 -15.66 -19.63
CA ALA A 135 -9.63 -14.62 -19.31
C ALA A 135 -10.83 -15.16 -18.54
N GLN A 136 -11.35 -16.34 -18.90
CA GLN A 136 -12.41 -17.02 -18.16
C GLN A 136 -11.99 -17.27 -16.71
N GLN A 137 -10.84 -17.91 -16.51
CA GLN A 137 -10.33 -18.20 -15.16
C GLN A 137 -10.20 -16.92 -14.33
N ARG A 138 -9.58 -15.88 -14.90
CA ARG A 138 -9.36 -14.59 -14.24
C ARG A 138 -10.64 -13.96 -13.71
N TYR A 139 -11.65 -13.85 -14.58
CA TYR A 139 -12.90 -13.17 -14.23
C TYR A 139 -13.80 -14.02 -13.32
N CYS A 140 -13.79 -15.33 -13.48
CA CYS A 140 -14.56 -16.23 -12.63
C CYS A 140 -13.94 -16.37 -11.23
N GLU A 141 -12.60 -16.40 -11.12
CA GLU A 141 -11.89 -16.40 -9.83
C GLU A 141 -12.18 -15.14 -9.02
N VAL A 142 -12.06 -13.95 -9.63
CA VAL A 142 -12.38 -12.71 -8.91
C VAL A 142 -13.86 -12.65 -8.53
N THR A 143 -14.76 -13.15 -9.38
CA THR A 143 -16.19 -13.19 -9.08
C THR A 143 -16.50 -14.04 -7.84
N ALA A 144 -15.79 -15.14 -7.64
CA ALA A 144 -15.98 -16.02 -6.48
C ALA A 144 -15.47 -15.39 -5.17
N ASN A 145 -14.38 -14.62 -5.24
CA ASN A 145 -13.67 -14.13 -4.06
C ASN A 145 -13.92 -12.66 -3.73
N PHE A 146 -14.45 -11.88 -4.66
CA PHE A 146 -14.59 -10.43 -4.51
C PHE A 146 -15.74 -10.05 -3.60
N SER A 147 -15.41 -9.26 -2.56
CA SER A 147 -16.37 -8.61 -1.68
C SER A 147 -16.32 -7.09 -1.93
N PRO A 148 -17.36 -6.49 -2.53
CA PRO A 148 -17.39 -5.07 -2.87
C PRO A 148 -17.48 -4.15 -1.65
#